data_AF-A0A953T0A9-F1
#
_entry.id   AF-A0A953T0A9-F1
#
_cell.length_a   1.000
_cell.length_b   1.000
_cell.length_c   1.000
_cell.angle_alpha   90.00
_cell.angle_beta   90.00
_cell.angle_gamma   90.00
#
_symmetry.space_group_name_H-M   'P 1'
#
loop_
_entity.id
_entity.type
_entity.pdbx_description
1 polymer ?
#
loop_
_entity_poly.entity_id
_entity_poly.type
_entity_poly.pdbx_seq_one_letter_code
_entity_poly.pdbx_strand_id
1 'polypeptide(L)'
;MAHPKRFTIKEDIGTLRRELRRVKTETMRSRIQVLIFYKEHELEGISKHAVAKALGVDPGSAVSWRNAYIQGGLAGLLSHNWKGNRPSVIKPHQQEALRVKLHEPGNGLRGFTELVTWFNEQFNEEVNYFTMNKFVKRNFGARCKVARKSHVKKDPEAVAAFKKTSSDFVPS
;
A
#
# COMPACT_ATOMS: atom_id res chain seq x y z
N MET A 1 -33.98 20.98 -1.01
CA MET A 1 -32.71 20.89 -0.25
C MET A 1 -32.85 19.76 0.75
N ALA A 2 -31.85 18.88 0.91
CA ALA A 2 -31.95 17.76 1.85
C ALA A 2 -32.02 18.28 3.29
N HIS A 3 -32.93 17.73 4.11
CA HIS A 3 -33.07 18.12 5.51
C HIS A 3 -31.79 17.82 6.30
N PRO A 4 -31.39 18.71 7.22
CA PRO A 4 -30.21 18.48 8.05
C PRO A 4 -30.41 17.23 8.91
N LYS A 5 -29.46 16.30 8.83
CA LYS A 5 -29.49 15.04 9.59
C LYS A 5 -29.27 15.34 11.08
N ARG A 6 -30.30 15.07 11.88
CA ARG A 6 -30.29 15.15 13.35
C ARG A 6 -29.68 13.88 13.93
N PHE A 7 -28.91 14.02 15.00
CA PHE A 7 -28.36 12.91 15.78
C PHE A 7 -28.11 13.38 17.20
N THR A 8 -28.25 12.46 18.17
CA THR A 8 -28.05 12.78 19.58
C THR A 8 -26.58 12.66 19.95
N ILE A 9 -26.04 13.70 20.58
CA ILE A 9 -24.68 13.72 21.13
C ILE A 9 -24.78 13.45 22.63
N LYS A 10 -24.17 12.35 23.06
CA LYS A 10 -24.24 11.86 24.45
C LYS A 10 -23.48 12.77 25.42
N GLU A 11 -22.36 13.33 24.98
CA GLU A 11 -21.52 14.19 25.79
C GLU A 11 -22.08 15.61 25.88
N ASP A 12 -21.91 16.23 27.05
CA ASP A 12 -22.21 17.64 27.26
C ASP A 12 -21.11 18.54 26.65
N ILE A 13 -21.45 19.80 26.42
CA ILE A 13 -20.49 20.80 25.89
C ILE A 13 -19.29 20.94 26.83
N GLY A 14 -19.46 20.81 28.14
CA GLY A 14 -18.38 20.86 29.13
C GLY A 14 -17.35 19.75 28.92
N THR A 15 -17.80 18.51 28.71
CA THR A 15 -16.90 17.39 28.39
C THR A 15 -16.19 17.60 27.07
N LEU A 16 -16.89 18.05 26.02
CA LEU A 16 -16.26 18.31 24.72
C LEU A 16 -15.19 19.41 24.80
N ARG A 17 -15.42 20.47 25.57
CA ARG A 17 -14.41 21.53 25.79
C ARG A 17 -13.21 21.05 26.61
N ARG A 18 -13.41 20.14 27.57
CA ARG A 18 -12.30 19.50 28.31
C ARG A 18 -11.45 18.66 27.36
N GLU A 19 -12.08 17.90 26.48
CA GLU A 19 -11.40 17.10 25.46
C GLU A 19 -10.64 17.95 24.45
N LEU A 20 -11.23 19.07 24.00
CA LEU A 20 -10.57 20.02 23.10
C LEU A 20 -9.23 20.54 23.68
N ARG A 21 -9.16 20.75 25.00
CA ARG A 21 -7.94 21.16 25.70
C ARG A 21 -6.91 20.04 25.82
N ARG A 22 -7.35 18.78 25.90
CA ARG A 22 -6.48 17.60 26.02
C ARG A 22 -5.76 17.29 24.71
N VAL A 23 -6.41 17.53 23.58
CA VAL A 23 -5.91 17.10 22.29
C VAL A 23 -4.89 18.08 21.69
N LYS A 24 -3.76 17.52 21.21
CA LYS A 24 -2.61 18.27 20.72
C LYS A 24 -2.61 18.53 19.22
N THR A 25 -3.23 17.66 18.43
CA THR A 25 -3.21 17.74 16.96
C THR A 25 -4.34 18.61 16.44
N GLU A 26 -4.03 19.53 15.52
CA GLU A 26 -5.01 20.47 14.96
C GLU A 26 -6.21 19.75 14.33
N THR A 27 -5.98 18.69 13.57
CA THR A 27 -7.06 17.91 12.94
C THR A 27 -8.05 17.35 13.97
N MET A 28 -7.57 16.92 15.13
CA MET A 28 -8.43 16.40 16.18
C MET A 28 -9.14 17.53 16.95
N ARG A 29 -8.52 18.71 17.06
CA ARG A 29 -9.18 19.91 17.58
C ARG A 29 -10.34 20.31 16.67
N SER A 30 -10.13 20.35 15.36
CA SER A 30 -11.19 20.62 14.37
C SER A 30 -12.32 19.60 14.44
N ARG A 31 -12.01 18.31 14.64
CA ARG A 31 -13.02 17.26 14.85
C ARG A 31 -13.93 17.55 16.06
N ILE A 32 -13.34 17.92 17.19
CA ILE A 32 -14.08 18.23 18.42
C ILE A 32 -14.89 19.52 18.23
N GLN A 33 -14.32 20.56 17.61
CA GLN A 33 -15.04 21.80 17.31
C GLN A 33 -16.26 21.55 16.43
N VAL A 34 -16.14 20.72 15.40
CA VAL A 34 -17.26 20.29 14.56
C VAL A 34 -18.34 19.61 15.40
N LEU A 35 -17.97 18.74 16.34
CA LEU A 35 -18.93 18.07 17.22
C LEU A 35 -19.61 19.05 18.18
N ILE A 36 -18.87 20.00 18.77
CA ILE A 36 -19.43 21.06 19.62
C ILE A 36 -20.46 21.87 18.83
N PHE A 37 -20.15 22.25 17.59
CA PHE A 37 -21.06 23.02 16.75
C PHE A 37 -22.33 22.24 16.39
N TYR A 38 -22.24 20.93 16.16
CA TYR A 38 -23.42 20.08 16.01
C TYR A 38 -24.24 19.98 17.30
N LYS A 39 -23.60 20.01 18.48
CA LYS A 39 -24.28 19.98 19.78
C LYS A 39 -25.07 21.27 20.02
N GLU A 40 -24.49 22.42 19.68
CA GLU A 40 -25.15 23.73 19.80
C GLU A 40 -26.40 23.83 18.92
N HIS A 41 -26.40 23.17 17.77
CA HIS A 41 -27.53 23.12 16.83
C HIS A 41 -28.27 21.76 16.82
N GLU A 42 -28.25 21.02 17.92
CA GLU A 42 -28.82 19.66 17.98
C GLU A 42 -30.34 19.64 17.74
N LEU A 43 -31.07 20.64 18.25
CA LEU A 43 -32.53 20.74 18.16
C LEU A 43 -33.02 21.14 16.76
N GLU A 44 -32.41 22.18 16.18
CA GLU A 44 -32.79 22.72 14.88
C GLU A 44 -32.25 21.84 13.75
N GLY A 45 -31.03 21.31 13.94
CA GLY A 45 -30.23 20.63 12.94
C GLY A 45 -29.52 21.62 12.02
N ILE A 46 -28.28 21.32 11.66
CA ILE A 46 -27.45 22.18 10.81
C ILE A 46 -26.92 21.46 9.56
N SER A 47 -26.88 22.18 8.45
CA SER A 47 -26.37 21.66 7.18
C SER A 47 -24.85 21.49 7.23
N LYS A 48 -24.32 20.48 6.53
CA LYS A 48 -22.87 20.26 6.43
C LYS A 48 -22.11 21.48 5.89
N HIS A 49 -22.74 22.25 4.99
CA HIS A 49 -22.14 23.44 4.40
C HIS A 49 -22.05 24.61 5.39
N ALA A 50 -23.07 24.77 6.25
CA ALA A 50 -23.04 25.78 7.30
C ALA A 50 -21.94 25.48 8.33
N VAL A 51 -21.81 24.22 8.76
CA VAL A 51 -20.72 23.78 9.66
C VAL A 51 -19.35 24.01 9.04
N ALA A 52 -19.19 23.60 7.78
CA ALA A 52 -17.96 23.79 7.02
C ALA A 52 -17.56 25.27 6.93
N LYS A 53 -18.52 26.14 6.58
CA LYS A 53 -18.29 27.59 6.46
C LYS A 53 -17.94 28.23 7.80
N ALA A 54 -18.62 27.84 8.88
CA ALA A 54 -18.38 28.39 10.21
C ALA A 54 -17.00 28.01 10.77
N LEU A 55 -16.51 26.81 10.47
CA LEU A 55 -15.28 26.26 11.05
C LEU A 55 -14.09 26.21 10.08
N GLY A 56 -14.27 26.65 8.83
CA GLY A 56 -13.22 26.61 7.80
C GLY A 56 -12.78 25.19 7.40
N VAL A 57 -13.65 24.19 7.54
CA VAL A 57 -13.36 22.79 7.21
C VAL A 57 -14.07 22.36 5.93
N ASP A 58 -13.56 21.33 5.26
CA ASP A 58 -14.24 20.73 4.11
C ASP A 58 -15.59 20.09 4.53
N PRO A 59 -16.71 20.35 3.80
CA PRO A 59 -18.00 19.69 4.04
C PRO A 59 -17.94 18.17 4.07
N GLY A 60 -17.09 17.54 3.25
CA GLY A 60 -16.88 16.09 3.25
C GLY A 60 -16.29 15.58 4.57
N SER A 61 -15.28 16.28 5.06
CA SER A 61 -14.64 16.03 6.36
C SER A 61 -15.64 16.16 7.52
N ALA A 62 -16.45 17.23 7.54
CA ALA A 62 -17.48 17.42 8.57
C ALA A 62 -18.52 16.29 8.59
N VAL A 63 -18.88 15.72 7.42
CA VAL A 63 -19.75 14.54 7.34
C VAL A 63 -19.05 13.28 7.81
N SER A 64 -17.79 13.08 7.41
CA SER A 64 -16.98 11.92 7.81
C SER A 64 -16.85 11.85 9.34
N TRP A 65 -16.52 12.98 9.98
CA TRP A 65 -16.38 13.07 11.43
C TRP A 65 -17.70 12.87 12.16
N ARG A 66 -18.81 13.43 11.64
CA ARG A 66 -20.15 13.16 12.16
C ARG A 66 -20.48 11.67 12.13
N ASN A 67 -20.19 10.99 11.02
CA ASN A 67 -20.44 9.55 10.89
C ASN A 67 -19.53 8.72 11.81
N ALA A 68 -18.26 9.11 11.96
CA ALA A 68 -17.34 8.47 12.90
C ALA A 68 -17.85 8.57 14.35
N TYR A 69 -18.39 9.72 14.73
CA TYR A 69 -19.04 9.90 16.03
C TYR A 69 -20.31 9.05 16.17
N ILE A 70 -21.19 9.01 15.16
CA ILE A 70 -22.40 8.18 15.20
C ILE A 70 -22.06 6.69 15.36
N GLN A 71 -20.97 6.22 14.75
CA GLN A 71 -20.56 4.82 14.78
C GLN A 71 -19.83 4.43 16.07
N GLY A 72 -18.97 5.30 16.61
CA GLY A 72 -18.05 4.96 17.70
C GLY A 72 -18.02 5.94 18.86
N GLY A 73 -18.96 6.89 18.90
CA GLY A 73 -19.00 7.97 19.88
C GLY A 73 -17.76 8.87 19.83
N LEU A 74 -17.46 9.52 20.96
CA LEU A 74 -16.28 10.36 21.08
C LEU A 74 -14.97 9.59 20.83
N ALA A 75 -14.88 8.34 21.30
CA ALA A 75 -13.71 7.49 21.07
C ALA A 75 -13.49 7.23 19.57
N GLY A 76 -14.55 6.94 18.81
CA GLY A 76 -14.49 6.73 17.36
C GLY A 76 -14.20 8.01 16.57
N LEU A 77 -14.62 9.17 17.07
CA LEU A 77 -14.24 10.46 16.49
C LEU A 77 -12.74 10.75 16.67
N LEU A 78 -12.20 10.43 17.85
CA LEU A 78 -10.80 10.65 18.20
C LEU A 78 -9.88 9.49 17.76
N SER A 79 -10.42 8.39 17.25
CA SER A 79 -9.59 7.29 16.78
C SER A 79 -8.87 7.67 15.48
N HIS A 80 -7.62 7.25 15.40
CA HIS A 80 -6.81 7.40 14.20
C HIS A 80 -7.15 6.26 13.23
N ASN A 81 -8.29 6.37 12.54
CA ASN A 81 -8.74 5.37 11.57
C ASN A 81 -7.99 5.49 10.23
N TRP A 82 -6.67 5.66 10.27
CA TRP A 82 -5.85 5.45 9.08
C TRP A 82 -5.94 3.96 8.74
N LYS A 83 -6.87 3.60 7.85
CA LYS A 83 -6.81 2.31 7.17
C LYS A 83 -5.53 2.34 6.35
N GLY A 84 -4.54 1.55 6.77
CA GLY A 84 -3.22 1.50 6.17
C GLY A 84 -3.27 1.19 4.67
N ASN A 85 -2.11 0.92 4.08
CA ASN A 85 -2.06 0.52 2.69
C ASN A 85 -2.99 -0.67 2.43
N ARG A 86 -3.73 -0.62 1.32
CA ARG A 86 -4.55 -1.74 0.84
C ARG A 86 -3.68 -3.01 0.84
N PRO A 87 -4.19 -4.14 1.35
CA PRO A 87 -3.42 -5.38 1.37
C PRO A 87 -2.91 -5.70 -0.05
N SER A 88 -1.70 -6.24 -0.12
CA SER A 88 -1.11 -6.66 -1.39
C SER A 88 -2.04 -7.61 -2.11
N VAL A 89 -2.15 -7.44 -3.43
CA VAL A 89 -2.87 -8.37 -4.31
C VAL A 89 -2.22 -9.76 -4.25
N ILE A 90 -0.89 -9.79 -4.14
CA ILE A 90 -0.10 -11.02 -4.02
C ILE A 90 -0.09 -11.47 -2.56
N LYS A 91 -0.61 -12.68 -2.31
CA LYS A 91 -0.71 -13.35 -1.00
C LYS A 91 0.64 -13.88 -0.52
N PRO A 92 0.81 -14.17 0.79
CA PRO A 92 2.08 -14.65 1.32
C PRO A 92 2.62 -15.94 0.67
N HIS A 93 1.76 -16.92 0.39
CA HIS A 93 2.19 -18.18 -0.25
C HIS A 93 2.65 -17.96 -1.71
N GLN A 94 2.02 -17.02 -2.42
CA GLN A 94 2.38 -16.64 -3.79
C GLN A 94 3.69 -15.86 -3.82
N GLN A 95 3.91 -15.02 -2.81
CA GLN A 95 5.17 -14.32 -2.62
C GLN A 95 6.33 -15.31 -2.43
N GLU A 96 6.12 -16.39 -1.69
CA GLU A 96 7.15 -17.40 -1.47
C GLU A 96 7.46 -18.19 -2.75
N ALA A 97 6.44 -18.61 -3.50
CA ALA A 97 6.64 -19.23 -4.81
C ALA A 97 7.36 -18.30 -5.79
N LEU A 98 7.02 -17.00 -5.76
CA LEU A 98 7.68 -15.97 -6.56
C LEU A 98 9.15 -15.79 -6.15
N ARG A 99 9.46 -15.86 -4.84
CA ARG A 99 10.82 -15.84 -4.32
C ARG A 99 11.62 -17.03 -4.84
N VAL A 100 11.09 -18.25 -4.72
CA VAL A 100 11.75 -19.47 -5.22
C VAL A 100 12.00 -19.35 -6.73
N LYS A 101 10.97 -19.01 -7.51
CA LYS A 101 11.07 -18.88 -8.96
C LYS A 101 12.09 -17.82 -9.39
N LEU A 102 12.18 -16.70 -8.68
CA LEU A 102 13.17 -15.64 -8.97
C LEU A 102 14.60 -16.01 -8.56
N HIS A 103 14.78 -16.89 -7.58
CA HIS A 103 16.09 -17.35 -7.11
C HIS A 103 16.61 -18.60 -7.82
N GLU A 104 15.78 -19.31 -8.58
CA GLU A 104 16.18 -20.47 -9.40
C GLU A 104 17.09 -20.05 -10.58
N PRO A 105 18.38 -20.46 -10.60
CA PRO A 105 19.24 -20.23 -11.74
C PRO A 105 18.75 -21.07 -12.93
N GLY A 106 18.36 -20.43 -14.03
CA GLY A 106 17.88 -21.12 -15.23
C GLY A 106 16.37 -21.34 -15.31
N ASN A 107 15.58 -20.59 -14.53
CA ASN A 107 14.11 -20.61 -14.50
C ASN A 107 13.37 -20.36 -15.83
N GLY A 108 14.09 -20.16 -16.94
CA GLY A 108 13.54 -19.92 -18.28
C GLY A 108 12.98 -18.52 -18.50
N LEU A 109 12.96 -17.67 -17.46
CA LEU A 109 12.36 -16.34 -17.53
C LEU A 109 13.31 -15.35 -18.23
N ARG A 110 12.93 -14.92 -19.43
CA ARG A 110 13.62 -13.91 -20.25
C ARG A 110 13.28 -12.49 -19.82
N GLY A 111 12.23 -12.30 -19.01
CA GLY A 111 11.85 -11.00 -18.49
C GLY A 111 10.60 -10.99 -17.61
N PHE A 112 10.16 -9.79 -17.23
CA PHE A 112 8.99 -9.61 -16.36
C PHE A 112 7.66 -9.99 -17.01
N THR A 113 7.55 -9.94 -18.34
CA THR A 113 6.32 -10.37 -19.04
C THR A 113 6.06 -11.86 -18.84
N GLU A 114 7.09 -12.69 -19.01
CA GLU A 114 6.99 -14.14 -18.80
C GLU A 114 6.75 -14.48 -17.32
N LEU A 115 7.31 -13.69 -16.40
CA LEU A 115 7.04 -13.82 -14.97
C LEU A 115 5.56 -13.57 -14.65
N VAL A 116 4.95 -12.57 -15.28
CA VAL A 116 3.52 -12.25 -15.11
C VAL A 116 2.65 -13.37 -15.68
N THR A 117 2.96 -13.84 -16.90
CA THR A 117 2.24 -14.96 -17.52
C THR A 117 2.30 -16.20 -16.64
N TRP A 118 3.50 -16.61 -16.23
CA TRP A 118 3.68 -17.76 -15.33
C TRP A 118 2.90 -17.58 -14.02
N PHE A 119 2.97 -16.41 -13.39
CA PHE A 119 2.27 -16.16 -12.13
C PHE A 119 0.75 -16.28 -12.29
N ASN A 120 0.21 -15.68 -13.35
CA ASN A 120 -1.22 -15.70 -13.64
C ASN A 120 -1.70 -17.12 -13.95
N GLU A 121 -0.92 -17.91 -14.70
CA GLU A 121 -1.22 -19.31 -14.98
C GLU A 121 -1.13 -20.21 -13.74
N GLN A 122 -0.10 -20.05 -12.91
CA GLN A 122 0.10 -20.90 -11.73
C GLN A 122 -0.93 -20.64 -10.62
N PHE A 123 -1.33 -19.38 -10.42
CA PHE A 123 -2.23 -18.99 -9.34
C PHE A 123 -3.65 -18.70 -9.79
N ASN A 124 -3.93 -18.83 -11.10
CA ASN A 124 -5.20 -18.44 -11.71
C ASN A 124 -5.63 -17.03 -11.30
N GLU A 125 -4.69 -16.09 -11.39
CA GLU A 125 -4.88 -14.67 -11.07
C GLU A 125 -4.66 -13.79 -12.30
N GLU A 126 -5.18 -12.56 -12.26
CA GLU A 126 -5.01 -11.57 -13.33
C GLU A 126 -4.17 -10.38 -12.85
N VAL A 127 -2.94 -10.65 -12.42
CA VAL A 127 -2.03 -9.58 -11.99
C VAL A 127 -1.47 -8.87 -13.23
N ASN A 128 -1.60 -7.55 -13.26
CA ASN A 128 -1.03 -6.75 -14.34
C ASN A 128 0.50 -6.57 -14.18
N TYR A 129 1.16 -6.33 -15.31
CA TYR A 129 2.62 -6.15 -15.36
C TYR A 129 3.13 -5.07 -14.39
N PHE A 130 2.43 -3.94 -14.30
CA PHE A 130 2.85 -2.82 -13.45
C PHE A 130 2.85 -3.20 -11.96
N THR A 131 1.80 -3.90 -11.51
CA THR A 131 1.65 -4.39 -10.13
C THR A 131 2.73 -5.41 -9.82
N MET A 132 2.96 -6.38 -10.72
CA MET A 132 4.01 -7.39 -10.55
C MET A 132 5.41 -6.76 -10.48
N ASN A 133 5.74 -5.86 -11.42
CA ASN A 133 7.04 -5.19 -11.47
C ASN A 133 7.29 -4.34 -10.20
N LYS A 134 6.30 -3.56 -9.78
CA LYS A 134 6.40 -2.75 -8.54
C LYS A 134 6.53 -3.63 -7.30
N PHE A 135 5.77 -4.72 -7.23
CA PHE A 135 5.83 -5.67 -6.13
C PHE A 135 7.21 -6.33 -6.03
N VAL A 136 7.73 -6.85 -7.14
CA VAL A 136 9.04 -7.51 -7.17
C VAL A 136 10.16 -6.53 -6.82
N LYS A 137 10.13 -5.31 -7.37
CA LYS A 137 11.13 -4.28 -7.04
C LYS A 137 11.12 -3.92 -5.56
N ARG A 138 9.93 -3.78 -4.96
CA ARG A 138 9.76 -3.41 -3.55
C ARG A 138 10.17 -4.53 -2.58
N ASN A 139 9.81 -5.77 -2.88
CA ASN A 139 9.94 -6.88 -1.93
C ASN A 139 11.21 -7.71 -2.14
N PHE A 140 11.72 -7.80 -3.37
CA PHE A 140 12.89 -8.63 -3.70
C PHE A 140 14.09 -7.79 -4.18
N GLY A 141 14.02 -6.46 -4.09
CA GLY A 141 15.16 -5.59 -4.36
C GLY A 141 15.70 -5.74 -5.78
N ALA A 142 14.87 -5.44 -6.79
CA ALA A 142 15.23 -5.18 -8.18
C ALA A 142 16.47 -5.93 -8.73
N ARG A 143 16.47 -7.27 -8.69
CA ARG A 143 17.39 -8.06 -9.53
C ARG A 143 16.71 -9.30 -10.09
N CYS A 144 15.77 -9.07 -11.03
CA CYS A 144 15.70 -9.95 -12.19
C CYS A 144 16.93 -9.67 -13.09
N LYS A 145 18.13 -9.73 -12.51
CA LYS A 145 19.34 -9.97 -13.27
C LYS A 145 19.34 -11.47 -13.45
N VAL A 146 18.63 -11.92 -14.48
CA VAL A 146 18.97 -13.12 -15.25
C VAL A 146 20.48 -13.25 -15.14
N ALA A 147 20.98 -14.38 -14.65
CA ALA A 147 22.41 -14.64 -14.58
C ALA A 147 23.01 -14.12 -15.89
N ARG A 148 23.88 -13.08 -15.80
CA ARG A 148 24.59 -12.59 -16.99
C ARG A 148 25.14 -13.83 -17.65
N LYS A 149 24.91 -14.00 -18.95
CA LYS A 149 25.45 -15.06 -19.81
C LYS A 149 26.84 -15.50 -19.30
N SER A 150 26.86 -16.43 -18.36
CA SER A 150 28.08 -16.85 -17.66
C SER A 150 28.24 -18.29 -18.05
N HIS A 151 28.57 -18.46 -19.33
CA HIS A 151 29.34 -19.59 -19.84
C HIS A 151 29.04 -20.96 -19.18
N VAL A 152 27.76 -21.35 -19.06
CA VAL A 152 27.34 -22.67 -18.52
C VAL A 152 27.55 -23.80 -19.55
N LYS A 153 28.58 -23.64 -20.40
CA LYS A 153 29.19 -24.73 -21.17
C LYS A 153 30.68 -24.42 -21.28
N LYS A 154 31.42 -24.73 -20.23
CA LYS A 154 32.79 -25.22 -20.42
C LYS A 154 32.72 -26.69 -20.04
N ASP A 155 32.45 -27.52 -21.04
CA ASP A 155 32.79 -28.93 -20.99
C ASP A 155 34.27 -29.04 -20.56
N PRO A 156 34.59 -29.70 -19.44
CA PRO A 156 35.97 -29.87 -19.00
C PRO A 156 36.82 -30.68 -19.99
N GLU A 157 36.20 -31.35 -20.96
CA GLU A 157 36.89 -32.20 -21.94
C GLU A 157 37.51 -31.44 -23.13
N ALA A 158 37.09 -30.20 -23.42
CA ALA A 158 37.63 -29.47 -24.58
C ALA A 158 38.97 -28.73 -24.32
N VAL A 159 39.44 -28.66 -23.09
CA VAL A 159 40.66 -27.91 -22.73
C VAL A 159 41.94 -28.76 -22.85
N ALA A 160 41.82 -30.09 -22.97
CA ALA A 160 42.99 -30.98 -23.09
C ALA A 160 43.58 -31.05 -24.51
N ALA A 161 42.80 -30.72 -25.55
CA ALA A 161 43.23 -30.87 -26.95
C ALA A 161 44.08 -29.70 -27.49
N PHE A 162 44.06 -28.53 -26.84
CA PHE A 162 44.73 -27.33 -27.37
C PHE A 162 46.18 -27.13 -26.90
N LYS A 163 46.72 -28.00 -26.04
CA LYS A 163 48.09 -27.86 -25.50
C LYS A 163 49.18 -28.65 -26.23
N LYS A 164 48.89 -29.32 -27.36
CA LYS A 164 49.85 -30.25 -27.99
C LYS A 164 50.38 -29.90 -29.38
N THR A 165 50.06 -28.75 -29.97
CA THR A 165 50.47 -28.47 -31.38
C THR A 165 51.23 -27.17 -31.62
N SER A 166 52.00 -26.66 -30.65
CA SER A 166 52.77 -25.42 -30.85
C SER A 166 54.24 -25.51 -30.44
N SER A 167 54.85 -26.69 -30.57
CA SER A 167 56.29 -26.89 -30.35
C SER A 167 56.83 -27.71 -31.50
N ASP A 168 57.06 -27.08 -32.66
CA ASP A 168 58.13 -27.44 -33.59
C ASP A 168 58.25 -26.33 -34.65
N PHE A 169 59.10 -25.34 -34.37
CA PHE A 169 59.65 -24.46 -35.40
C PHE A 169 61.14 -24.31 -35.14
N VAL A 170 61.95 -25.04 -35.92
CA VAL A 170 63.42 -24.94 -35.96
C VAL A 170 63.77 -24.18 -37.25
N PRO A 171 64.47 -23.04 -37.20
CA PRO A 171 64.99 -22.41 -38.40
C PRO A 171 66.41 -22.93 -38.70
N SER A 172 66.63 -23.28 -39.97
CA SER A 172 67.94 -23.50 -40.60
C SER A 172 68.62 -22.20 -40.98
#